data_AF-A0AAV0XYS7-F1
#
_entry.id   AF-A0AAV0XYS7-F1
#
_cell.length_a   1.000
_cell.length_b   1.000
_cell.length_c   1.000
_cell.angle_alpha   90.00
_cell.angle_beta   90.00
_cell.angle_gamma   90.00
#
_symmetry.space_group_name_H-M   'P 1'
#
loop_
_entity.id
_entity.type
_entity.pdbx_description
1 polymer ?
#
loop_
_entity_poly.entity_id
_entity_poly.type
_entity_poly.pdbx_seq_one_letter_code
_entity_poly.pdbx_strand_id
1 'polypeptide(L)'
;MKNDLIEKLSNLSYVATTADAWSNGKRSYLRITVHWINPKTLSRCNGALACTRLKGPHTYDVLAQLLFNTYVSFKIQNQVMRTTTDNGRNFVKAFTVFGVDHDVNNTAVCNDEADDVQFIELFDILSTSNTYMNDDDYNNIHLPPHFRCASHRFSGQQRY
;
A
#
# COMPACT_ATOMS: atom_id res chain seq x y z
N MET A 1 10.78 -15.13 -14.67
CA MET A 1 10.23 -15.11 -13.29
C MET A 1 9.47 -13.82 -12.97
N LYS A 2 10.11 -12.63 -12.91
CA LYS A 2 9.37 -11.37 -12.67
C LYS A 2 8.39 -11.06 -13.80
N ASN A 3 8.85 -11.13 -15.06
CA ASN A 3 8.03 -10.87 -16.24
C ASN A 3 6.83 -11.82 -16.33
N ASP A 4 7.04 -13.11 -16.07
CA ASP A 4 5.98 -14.12 -16.09
C ASP A 4 4.93 -13.85 -14.99
N LEU A 5 5.33 -13.29 -13.84
CA LEU A 5 4.37 -12.86 -12.82
C LEU A 5 3.62 -11.59 -13.27
N ILE A 6 4.29 -10.61 -13.87
CA ILE A 6 3.64 -9.42 -14.44
C ILE A 6 2.59 -9.81 -15.48
N GLU A 7 2.90 -10.73 -16.40
CA GLU A 7 1.98 -11.22 -17.43
C GLU A 7 0.76 -11.93 -16.82
N LYS A 8 0.97 -12.70 -15.74
CA LYS A 8 -0.15 -13.31 -15.01
C LYS A 8 -1.05 -12.27 -14.36
N LEU A 9 -0.46 -11.24 -13.76
CA LEU A 9 -1.20 -10.20 -13.04
C LEU A 9 -1.87 -9.19 -14.00
N SER A 10 -1.32 -8.97 -15.20
CA SER A 10 -1.88 -8.01 -16.16
C SER A 10 -3.28 -8.39 -16.65
N ASN A 11 -3.63 -9.67 -16.60
CA ASN A 11 -4.95 -10.17 -16.98
C ASN A 11 -5.98 -10.15 -15.83
N LEU A 12 -5.59 -9.65 -14.65
CA LEU A 12 -6.45 -9.61 -13.46
C LEU A 12 -6.89 -8.17 -13.19
N SER A 13 -8.16 -8.01 -12.84
CA SER A 13 -8.68 -6.71 -12.40
C SER A 13 -8.34 -6.42 -10.93
N TYR A 14 -8.27 -7.46 -10.11
CA TYR A 14 -8.19 -7.34 -8.66
C TYR A 14 -7.17 -8.29 -8.05
N VAL A 15 -6.31 -7.74 -7.20
CA VAL A 15 -5.37 -8.52 -6.39
C VAL A 15 -5.38 -8.01 -4.96
N ALA A 16 -4.96 -8.86 -4.02
CA ALA A 16 -4.69 -8.46 -2.65
C ALA A 16 -3.21 -8.63 -2.36
N THR A 17 -2.65 -7.83 -1.47
CA THR A 17 -1.26 -8.03 -1.03
C THR A 17 -1.16 -8.21 0.47
N THR A 18 -0.13 -8.90 0.90
CA THR A 18 0.27 -8.99 2.30
C THR A 18 1.69 -8.47 2.41
N ALA A 19 1.96 -7.57 3.35
CA ALA A 19 3.30 -7.07 3.63
C ALA A 19 3.68 -7.38 5.08
N ASP A 20 4.89 -7.87 5.27
CA ASP A 20 5.45 -8.23 6.56
C ASP A 20 6.88 -7.72 6.66
N ALA A 21 7.22 -7.16 7.81
CA ALA A 21 8.57 -6.67 8.09
C ALA A 21 9.04 -7.21 9.43
N TRP A 22 10.23 -7.81 9.44
CA TRP A 22 10.77 -8.45 10.63
C TRP A 22 12.27 -8.21 10.75
N SER A 23 12.76 -8.38 11.98
CA SER A 23 14.17 -8.27 12.31
C SER A 23 14.71 -9.64 12.70
N ASN A 24 15.92 -9.95 12.24
CA ASN A 24 16.73 -11.06 12.71
C ASN A 24 18.12 -10.53 13.09
N GLY A 25 18.35 -10.38 14.39
CA GLY A 25 19.54 -9.72 14.93
C GLY A 25 19.65 -8.28 14.45
N LYS A 26 20.78 -7.93 13.82
CA LYS A 26 21.06 -6.57 13.29
C LYS A 26 20.54 -6.35 11.86
N ARG A 27 19.75 -7.28 11.33
CA ARG A 27 19.24 -7.23 9.95
C ARG A 27 17.73 -7.23 9.97
N SER A 28 17.13 -6.49 9.07
CA SER A 28 15.68 -6.45 8.92
C SER A 28 15.32 -6.63 7.46
N TYR A 29 14.10 -7.11 7.24
CA TYR A 29 13.64 -7.57 5.94
C TYR A 29 12.19 -7.16 5.75
N LEU A 30 11.84 -6.87 4.50
CA LEU A 30 10.48 -6.63 4.05
C LEU A 30 10.11 -7.71 3.04
N ARG A 31 8.98 -8.37 3.27
CA ARG A 31 8.37 -9.28 2.32
C ARG A 31 7.02 -8.72 1.88
N ILE A 32 6.79 -8.75 0.57
CA ILE A 32 5.50 -8.42 -0.02
C ILE A 32 5.07 -9.61 -0.88
N THR A 33 3.87 -10.11 -0.63
CA THR A 33 3.28 -11.23 -1.38
C THR A 33 1.95 -10.78 -1.97
N VAL A 34 1.75 -11.03 -3.27
CA VAL A 34 0.46 -10.81 -3.94
C VAL A 34 -0.35 -12.09 -3.92
N HIS A 35 -1.66 -11.96 -3.81
CA HIS A 35 -2.64 -13.04 -3.80
C HIS A 35 -3.75 -12.70 -4.79
N TRP A 36 -4.21 -13.70 -5.53
CA TRP A 36 -5.32 -13.56 -6.46
C TRP A 36 -6.08 -14.87 -6.59
N ILE A 37 -7.29 -14.81 -7.14
CA ILE A 37 -8.06 -15.99 -7.52
C ILE A 37 -7.82 -16.24 -9.00
N ASN A 38 -7.43 -17.47 -9.36
CA ASN A 38 -7.31 -17.85 -10.77
C ASN A 38 -8.71 -17.87 -11.41
N PRO A 39 -8.97 -17.09 -12.48
CA PRO A 39 -10.31 -16.97 -13.05
C PRO A 39 -10.84 -18.27 -13.68
N LYS A 40 -9.95 -19.20 -14.06
CA LYS A 40 -10.33 -20.47 -14.69
C LYS A 40 -10.59 -21.57 -13.66
N THR A 41 -9.74 -21.66 -12.64
CA THR A 41 -9.78 -22.77 -11.66
C THR A 41 -10.44 -22.38 -10.35
N LEU A 42 -10.70 -21.08 -10.13
CA LEU A 42 -11.19 -20.50 -8.88
C LEU A 42 -10.31 -20.80 -7.65
N SER A 43 -9.08 -21.28 -7.88
CA SER A 43 -8.13 -21.55 -6.80
C SER A 43 -7.39 -20.28 -6.41
N ARG A 44 -7.05 -20.19 -5.12
CA ARG A 44 -6.20 -19.11 -4.61
C ARG A 44 -4.76 -19.32 -5.06
N CYS A 45 -4.21 -18.32 -5.71
CA CYS A 45 -2.81 -18.25 -6.13
C CYS A 45 -2.08 -17.14 -5.34
N ASN A 46 -0.75 -17.25 -5.29
CA ASN A 46 0.10 -16.23 -4.68
C ASN A 46 1.46 -16.14 -5.39
N GLY A 47 2.15 -15.02 -5.16
CA GLY A 47 3.49 -14.77 -5.70
C GLY A 47 4.26 -13.78 -4.84
N ALA A 48 5.57 -13.98 -4.70
CA ALA A 48 6.43 -13.03 -4.00
C ALA A 48 6.73 -11.83 -4.90
N LEU A 49 6.38 -10.63 -4.45
CA LEU A 49 6.75 -9.38 -5.13
C LEU A 49 8.09 -8.86 -4.64
N ALA A 50 8.33 -8.98 -3.34
CA ALA A 50 9.56 -8.53 -2.71
C ALA A 50 9.96 -9.46 -1.55
N CYS A 51 11.26 -9.66 -1.41
CA CYS A 51 11.91 -10.17 -0.19
C CYS A 51 13.25 -9.43 -0.10
N THR A 52 13.22 -8.23 0.47
CA THR A 52 14.33 -7.28 0.39
C THR A 52 14.86 -6.95 1.78
N ARG A 53 16.17 -6.69 1.85
CA ARG A 53 16.81 -6.26 3.09
C ARG A 53 16.54 -4.77 3.30
N LEU A 54 15.98 -4.43 4.45
CA LEU A 54 15.84 -3.05 4.90
C LEU A 54 17.17 -2.61 5.55
N LYS A 55 17.83 -1.62 4.95
CA LYS A 55 19.03 -0.98 5.50
C LYS A 55 18.63 0.35 6.13
N GLY A 56 19.22 0.68 7.27
CA GLY A 56 18.88 1.90 8.00
C GLY A 56 17.56 1.80 8.75
N PRO A 57 16.96 2.94 9.14
CA PRO A 57 15.67 3.01 9.83
C PRO A 57 14.52 2.44 8.97
N HIS A 58 13.57 1.73 9.59
CA HIS A 58 12.36 1.22 8.93
C HIS A 58 11.17 2.12 9.24
N THR A 59 11.36 3.41 9.03
CA THR A 59 10.33 4.42 9.27
C THR A 59 9.15 4.22 8.30
N TYR A 60 8.00 4.78 8.66
CA TYR A 60 6.74 4.57 7.95
C TYR A 60 6.79 5.04 6.48
N ASP A 61 7.51 6.13 6.22
CA ASP A 61 7.76 6.70 4.90
C ASP A 61 8.63 5.78 4.03
N VAL A 62 9.69 5.19 4.60
CA VAL A 62 10.53 4.19 3.90
C VAL A 62 9.72 2.95 3.53
N LEU A 63 8.86 2.47 4.44
CA LEU A 63 7.99 1.33 4.16
C LEU A 63 6.95 1.65 3.08
N ALA A 64 6.34 2.85 3.14
CA ALA A 64 5.37 3.29 2.14
C ALA A 64 6.00 3.38 0.74
N GLN A 65 7.18 4.00 0.63
CA GLN A 65 7.91 4.08 -0.64
C GLN A 65 8.23 2.70 -1.20
N LEU A 66 8.70 1.77 -0.35
CA LEU A 66 9.04 0.41 -0.79
C LEU A 66 7.82 -0.36 -1.27
N LEU A 67 6.67 -0.22 -0.59
CA LEU A 67 5.40 -0.80 -1.02
C LEU A 67 4.98 -0.25 -2.38
N PHE A 68 4.90 1.08 -2.50
CA PHE A 68 4.47 1.76 -3.72
C PHE A 68 5.39 1.44 -4.91
N ASN A 69 6.71 1.56 -4.72
CA ASN A 69 7.69 1.22 -5.77
C ASN A 69 7.56 -0.24 -6.20
N THR A 70 7.29 -1.15 -5.26
CA THR A 70 7.03 -2.56 -5.59
C THR A 70 5.77 -2.68 -6.45
N TYR A 71 4.67 -2.02 -6.09
CA TYR A 71 3.44 -2.08 -6.87
C TYR A 71 3.60 -1.52 -8.28
N VAL A 72 4.25 -0.36 -8.42
CA VAL A 72 4.57 0.25 -9.73
C VAL A 72 5.49 -0.67 -10.55
N SER A 73 6.50 -1.27 -9.92
CA SER A 73 7.46 -2.16 -10.59
C SER A 73 6.83 -3.44 -11.13
N PHE A 74 5.70 -3.86 -10.57
CA PHE A 74 4.88 -4.97 -11.06
C PHE A 74 3.65 -4.54 -11.87
N LYS A 75 3.45 -3.22 -12.06
CA LYS A 75 2.33 -2.62 -12.78
C LYS A 75 0.95 -2.98 -12.19
N ILE A 76 0.88 -3.11 -10.87
CA ILE A 76 -0.34 -3.50 -10.14
C ILE A 76 -0.89 -2.40 -9.23
N GLN A 77 -0.30 -1.19 -9.23
CA GLN A 77 -0.67 -0.12 -8.31
C GLN A 77 -2.16 0.23 -8.34
N ASN A 78 -2.82 0.06 -9.49
CA ASN A 78 -4.26 0.31 -9.66
C ASN A 78 -5.13 -0.97 -9.53
N GLN A 79 -4.52 -2.13 -9.29
CA GLN A 79 -5.20 -3.43 -9.16
C GLN A 79 -5.25 -3.93 -7.70
N VAL A 80 -4.39 -3.39 -6.82
CA VAL A 80 -4.35 -3.81 -5.41
C VAL A 80 -5.56 -3.25 -4.68
N MET A 81 -6.53 -4.13 -4.39
CA MET A 81 -7.74 -3.75 -3.66
C MET A 81 -7.46 -3.50 -2.18
N ARG A 82 -6.48 -4.21 -1.62
CA ARG A 82 -6.15 -4.11 -0.22
C ARG A 82 -4.78 -4.66 0.09
N THR A 83 -4.14 -4.07 1.09
CA THR A 83 -2.90 -4.58 1.67
C THR A 83 -3.10 -4.95 3.13
N THR A 84 -2.80 -6.20 3.47
CA THR A 84 -2.84 -6.68 4.86
C THR A 84 -1.44 -6.65 5.45
N THR A 85 -1.26 -6.00 6.60
CA THR A 85 0.01 -6.04 7.37
C THR A 85 -0.23 -6.46 8.80
N ASP A 86 0.84 -6.61 9.58
CA ASP A 86 0.73 -6.71 11.03
C ASP A 86 0.34 -5.35 11.67
N ASN A 87 0.27 -5.31 13.01
CA ASN A 87 0.02 -4.09 13.79
C ASN A 87 1.30 -3.29 14.08
N GLY A 88 2.37 -3.50 13.32
CA GLY A 88 3.61 -2.73 13.47
C GLY A 88 3.32 -1.24 13.34
N ARG A 89 3.76 -0.45 14.33
CA ARG A 89 3.47 1.00 14.41
C ARG A 89 3.82 1.76 13.12
N ASN A 90 4.92 1.37 12.45
CA ASN A 90 5.34 2.00 11.21
C ASN A 90 4.45 1.62 10.02
N PHE A 91 3.94 0.38 9.93
CA PHE A 91 2.92 0.05 8.94
C PHE A 91 1.62 0.81 9.20
N VAL A 92 1.14 0.81 10.44
CA VAL A 92 -0.07 1.56 10.81
C VAL A 92 0.08 3.03 10.40
N LYS A 93 1.20 3.67 10.73
CA LYS A 93 1.45 5.06 10.35
C LYS A 93 1.61 5.24 8.83
N ALA A 94 2.24 4.29 8.13
CA ALA A 94 2.40 4.37 6.67
C ALA A 94 1.05 4.39 5.96
N PHE A 95 0.14 3.49 6.32
CA PHE A 95 -1.21 3.46 5.74
C PHE A 95 -2.12 4.58 6.25
N THR A 96 -1.84 5.17 7.42
CA THR A 96 -2.58 6.36 7.89
C THR A 96 -2.19 7.60 7.11
N VAL A 97 -0.91 7.75 6.76
CA VAL A 97 -0.39 8.95 6.09
C VAL A 97 -0.53 8.84 4.56
N PHE A 98 -0.27 7.67 3.98
CA PHE A 98 -0.21 7.46 2.54
C PHE A 98 -1.37 6.63 1.99
N GLY A 99 -2.25 6.10 2.84
CA GLY A 99 -3.38 5.28 2.39
C GLY A 99 -4.49 6.11 1.75
N VAL A 100 -5.12 5.52 0.72
CA VAL A 100 -6.35 6.08 0.13
C VAL A 100 -7.55 5.40 0.78
N ASP A 101 -8.48 6.20 1.31
CA ASP A 101 -9.79 5.68 1.74
C ASP A 101 -10.69 5.49 0.52
N HIS A 102 -11.04 4.24 0.22
CA HIS A 102 -12.03 3.92 -0.80
C HIS A 102 -13.48 4.08 -0.30
N ASP A 103 -13.66 4.46 0.97
CA ASP A 103 -14.96 4.67 1.63
C ASP A 103 -15.40 6.15 1.56
N VAL A 104 -15.36 6.74 0.36
CA VAL A 104 -15.84 8.13 0.10
C VAL A 104 -17.37 8.27 0.30
N ASN A 105 -18.09 7.20 0.63
CA ASN A 105 -19.53 7.26 0.92
C ASN A 105 -19.89 7.21 2.41
N ASN A 106 -18.94 7.29 3.36
CA ASN A 106 -19.34 7.31 4.78
C ASN A 106 -18.39 8.05 5.73
N THR A 107 -17.72 9.10 5.25
CA THR A 107 -17.29 10.16 6.18
C THR A 107 -18.42 11.17 6.25
N ALA A 108 -19.28 11.01 7.26
CA ALA A 108 -20.10 12.12 7.73
C ALA A 108 -19.15 13.24 8.17
N VAL A 109 -18.86 14.17 7.26
CA VAL A 109 -18.29 15.47 7.61
C VAL A 109 -19.41 16.22 8.29
N CYS A 110 -19.49 16.12 9.61
CA CYS A 110 -20.22 17.08 10.42
C CYS A 110 -19.25 18.19 10.84
N ASN A 111 -19.19 19.26 10.04
CA ASN A 111 -19.70 20.56 10.47
C ASN A 111 -19.59 21.60 9.34
N ASP A 112 -20.61 22.45 9.31
CA ASP A 112 -20.91 23.55 8.39
C ASP A 112 -19.77 24.55 8.22
N GLU A 113 -19.38 24.81 6.97
CA GLU A 113 -19.14 26.15 6.41
C GLU A 113 -19.45 26.02 4.91
N ALA A 114 -20.23 26.95 4.35
CA ALA A 114 -20.61 26.92 2.94
C ALA A 114 -19.37 27.20 2.06
N ASP A 115 -18.84 26.17 1.43
CA ASP A 115 -17.70 26.30 0.50
C ASP A 115 -18.18 26.22 -0.95
N ASP A 116 -17.96 27.31 -1.68
CA ASP A 116 -18.22 27.42 -3.11
C ASP A 116 -17.42 26.36 -3.89
N VAL A 117 -18.12 25.53 -4.65
CA VAL A 117 -17.49 24.52 -5.50
C VAL A 117 -16.82 25.23 -6.70
N GLN A 118 -15.52 25.46 -6.62
CA GLN A 118 -14.75 26.01 -7.73
C GLN A 118 -14.45 24.90 -8.75
N PHE A 119 -14.97 25.04 -9.97
CA PHE A 119 -14.61 24.18 -11.10
C PHE A 119 -13.21 24.55 -11.59
N ILE A 120 -12.23 23.68 -11.32
CA ILE A 120 -10.86 23.82 -11.84
C ILE A 120 -10.75 22.96 -13.10
N GLU A 121 -10.18 23.53 -14.16
CA GLU A 121 -10.00 22.85 -15.44
C GLU A 121 -8.86 21.82 -15.32
N LEU A 122 -9.09 20.58 -15.79
CA LEU A 122 -8.16 19.44 -15.64
C LEU A 122 -6.75 19.74 -16.20
N PHE A 123 -6.65 20.67 -17.15
CA PHE A 123 -5.41 21.10 -17.77
C PHE A 123 -4.50 21.89 -16.82
N ASP A 124 -5.05 22.70 -15.91
CA ASP A 124 -4.27 23.50 -14.97
C ASP A 124 -3.61 22.62 -13.90
N ILE A 125 -4.29 21.56 -13.47
CA ILE A 125 -3.76 20.58 -12.53
C ILE A 125 -2.53 19.87 -13.13
N LEU A 126 -2.66 19.41 -14.37
CA LEU A 126 -1.59 18.69 -15.08
C LEU A 126 -0.41 19.59 -15.47
N SER A 127 -0.65 20.88 -15.64
CA SER A 127 0.39 21.87 -15.95
C SER A 127 1.23 22.22 -14.72
N THR A 128 0.63 22.18 -13.53
CA THR A 128 1.30 22.51 -12.26
C THR A 128 2.24 21.38 -11.81
N SER A 129 1.93 20.11 -12.12
CA SER A 129 2.75 18.94 -11.73
C SER A 129 4.08 18.82 -12.48
N ASN A 130 4.33 19.63 -13.51
CA ASN A 130 5.54 19.56 -14.33
C ASN A 130 6.63 20.58 -13.95
N THR A 131 6.41 21.35 -12.89
CA THR A 131 7.39 22.32 -12.38
C THR A 131 7.68 21.94 -10.93
N TYR A 132 8.96 21.84 -10.57
CA TYR A 132 9.53 21.51 -9.26
C TYR A 132 9.91 20.03 -9.03
N MET A 133 11.21 19.81 -8.91
CA MET A 133 11.81 18.64 -8.29
C MET A 133 12.24 19.05 -6.88
N ASN A 134 11.36 18.98 -5.87
CA ASN A 134 11.65 19.15 -4.43
C ASN A 134 10.45 18.64 -3.60
N ASP A 135 10.64 17.78 -2.58
CA ASP A 135 9.62 17.22 -1.66
C ASP A 135 8.36 16.53 -2.26
N ASP A 136 8.10 16.68 -3.56
CA ASP A 136 6.91 16.21 -4.29
C ASP A 136 6.88 14.69 -4.56
N ASP A 137 7.96 13.96 -4.32
CA ASP A 137 7.97 12.50 -4.56
C ASP A 137 7.06 11.76 -3.57
N TYR A 138 6.90 12.29 -2.36
CA TYR A 138 5.95 11.76 -1.35
C TYR A 138 4.49 12.08 -1.66
N ASN A 139 4.22 13.17 -2.39
CA ASN A 139 2.85 13.56 -2.78
C ASN A 139 2.23 12.54 -3.76
N ASN A 140 3.06 11.77 -4.47
CA ASN A 140 2.61 10.77 -5.43
C ASN A 140 2.46 9.36 -4.83
N ILE A 141 2.82 9.17 -3.55
CA ILE A 141 2.73 7.86 -2.90
C ILE A 141 1.32 7.66 -2.39
N HIS A 142 0.58 6.79 -3.08
CA HIS A 142 -0.73 6.34 -2.68
C HIS A 142 -0.71 4.84 -2.42
N LEU A 143 -0.94 4.46 -1.16
CA LEU A 143 -1.11 3.07 -0.74
C LEU A 143 -2.59 2.68 -0.84
N PRO A 144 -2.88 1.42 -1.22
CA PRO A 144 -4.25 0.92 -1.25
C PRO A 144 -4.81 0.81 0.18
N PRO A 145 -6.13 0.60 0.32
CA PRO A 145 -6.77 0.40 1.63
C PRO A 145 -6.05 -0.66 2.48
N HIS A 146 -6.05 -0.44 3.79
CA HIS A 146 -5.28 -1.24 4.75
C HIS A 146 -6.16 -2.25 5.50
N PHE A 147 -5.64 -3.46 5.73
CA PHE A 147 -6.13 -4.36 6.78
C PHE A 147 -5.03 -4.71 7.76
N ARG A 148 -5.44 -4.80 9.02
CA ARG A 148 -4.57 -5.22 10.12
C ARG A 148 -4.79 -6.68 10.42
N CYS A 149 -3.71 -7.44 10.49
CA CYS A 149 -3.75 -8.83 10.91
C CYS A 149 -4.18 -8.93 12.38
N ALA A 150 -5.08 -9.88 12.68
CA ALA A 150 -5.66 -10.06 14.01
C ALA A 150 -4.70 -10.70 15.03
N SER A 151 -3.54 -11.22 14.60
CA SER A 151 -2.63 -12.02 15.44
C SER A 151 -2.10 -11.26 16.67
N HIS A 152 -2.04 -9.92 16.63
CA HIS A 152 -1.57 -9.10 17.76
C HIS A 152 -2.62 -8.81 18.85
N ARG A 153 -3.89 -9.24 18.69
CA ARG A 153 -4.93 -9.04 19.73
C ARG A 153 -4.94 -10.14 20.81
N PHE A 154 -4.08 -11.15 20.71
CA PHE A 154 -4.00 -12.27 21.66
C PHE A 154 -2.88 -12.19 22.69
N SER A 155 -2.11 -11.09 22.77
CA SER A 155 -1.10 -10.90 23.83
C SER A 155 -1.74 -10.44 25.15
N GLY A 156 -2.57 -11.32 25.70
CA GLY A 156 -3.25 -11.14 26.97
C GLY A 156 -3.20 -12.41 27.82
N GLN A 157 -2.10 -13.17 27.80
CA GLN A 157 -1.76 -14.21 28.80
C GLN A 157 -0.45 -14.90 28.41
N GLN A 158 0.69 -14.23 28.50
CA GLN A 158 1.94 -14.87 28.93
C GLN A 158 2.74 -13.82 29.71
N ARG A 159 2.52 -13.84 31.03
CA ARG A 159 3.41 -13.19 31.99
C ARG A 159 4.70 -14.03 32.06
N TYR A 160 5.81 -13.32 32.22
CA TYR A 160 7.09 -13.85 32.70
C TYR A 160 6.91 -14.77 33.91
#